data_AF-A0A5B2UZY6-F1
#
_entry.id   AF-A0A5B2UZY6-F1
#
_cell.length_a   1.000
_cell.length_b   1.000
_cell.length_c   1.000
_cell.angle_alpha   90.00
_cell.angle_beta   90.00
_cell.angle_gamma   90.00
#
_symmetry.space_group_name_H-M   'P 1'
#
loop_
_entity.id
_entity.type
_entity.pdbx_description
1 polymer ?
#
loop_
_entity_poly.entity_id
_entity_poly.type
_entity_poly.pdbx_seq_one_letter_code
_entity_poly.pdbx_strand_id
1 'polypeptide(L)' 'MWERLNRRLVEQARTGQGRPPCPTLAIIDSQSVATTESGGPRGTDAAKRVKGRKRHIVTDTGGLVLQ' A
#
# COMPACT_ATOMS: atom_id res chain seq x y z
N MET A 1 5.19 15.05 -6.10
CA MET A 1 6.58 14.53 -6.12
C MET A 1 6.61 13.03 -5.81
N TRP A 2 6.05 12.59 -4.67
CA TRP A 2 6.08 11.18 -4.26
C TRP A 2 5.45 10.21 -5.26
N GLU A 3 4.26 10.50 -5.80
CA GLU A 3 3.59 9.63 -6.76
C GLU A 3 4.43 9.32 -8.00
N ARG A 4 5.18 10.31 -8.50
CA ARG A 4 6.09 10.12 -9.65
C ARG A 4 7.25 9.20 -9.29
N LEU A 5 7.85 9.37 -8.12
CA LEU A 5 8.94 8.52 -7.65
C LEU A 5 8.45 7.09 -7.42
N ASN A 6 7.31 6.91 -6.76
CA ASN A 6 6.70 5.61 -6.54
C ASN A 6 6.41 4.90 -7.87
N ARG A 7 5.80 5.60 -8.84
CA ARG A 7 5.55 5.03 -10.17
C ARG A 7 6.83 4.52 -10.82
N ARG A 8 7.93 5.28 -10.78
CA ARG A 8 9.22 4.87 -11.34
C ARG A 8 9.78 3.62 -10.65
N LEU A 9 9.67 3.54 -9.32
CA LEU A 9 10.12 2.37 -8.57
C LEU A 9 9.27 1.12 -8.88
N VAL A 10 7.95 1.28 -9.02
CA VAL A 10 7.05 0.20 -9.44
C VAL A 10 7.38 -0.29 -10.84
N GLU A 11 7.55 0.62 -11.82
CA GLU A 11 7.95 0.28 -13.19
C GLU A 11 9.25 -0.56 -13.20
N GLN A 12 10.27 -0.10 -12.47
CA GLN A 12 11.55 -0.81 -12.35
C GLN A 12 11.40 -2.19 -11.71
N ALA A 13 10.68 -2.29 -10.58
CA ALA A 13 10.46 -3.55 -9.89
C ALA A 13 9.72 -4.56 -10.76
N ARG A 14 8.70 -4.11 -11.53
CA ARG A 14 7.94 -4.97 -12.43
C ARG A 14 8.78 -5.47 -13.59
N THR A 15 9.55 -4.60 -14.23
CA THR A 15 10.47 -5.01 -15.31
C THR A 15 11.53 -5.99 -14.80
N GLY A 16 12.06 -5.79 -13.59
CA GLY A 16 12.99 -6.73 -12.94
C GLY A 16 12.38 -8.12 -12.67
N GLN A 17 11.06 -8.21 -12.54
CA GLN A 17 10.31 -9.48 -12.43
C GLN A 17 9.89 -10.05 -13.80
N GLY A 18 10.36 -9.48 -14.91
CA GLY A 18 9.95 -9.88 -16.27
C GLY A 18 8.50 -9.52 -16.63
N ARG A 19 7.89 -8.58 -15.89
CA ARG A 19 6.50 -8.12 -16.11
C ARG A 19 6.46 -6.78 -16.85
N PRO A 20 5.36 -6.46 -17.56
CA PRO A 20 5.16 -5.14 -18.15
C PRO A 20 5.24 -4.04 -17.08
N PRO A 21 5.87 -2.89 -17.38
CA PRO A 21 6.11 -1.82 -16.40
C PRO A 21 4.80 -1.21 -15.87
N CYS A 22 3.77 -1.13 -16.71
CA CYS A 22 2.43 -0.72 -16.30
C CYS A 22 1.61 -1.95 -15.87
N PRO A 23 1.02 -1.98 -14.66
CA PRO A 23 0.09 -3.04 -14.27
C PRO A 23 -1.25 -2.89 -15.00
N THR A 24 -1.90 -4.01 -15.30
CA THR A 24 -3.23 -4.04 -15.93
C THR A 24 -4.38 -4.17 -14.92
N LEU A 25 -4.07 -4.56 -13.68
CA LEU A 25 -5.03 -4.73 -12.59
C LEU A 25 -4.51 -4.07 -11.31
N ALA A 26 -5.43 -3.46 -10.57
CA ALA A 26 -5.21 -2.93 -9.23
C ALA A 26 -6.17 -3.61 -8.23
N ILE A 27 -5.67 -3.86 -7.02
CA ILE A 27 -6.38 -4.43 -5.88
C ILE A 27 -6.47 -3.35 -4.81
N ILE A 28 -7.67 -3.11 -4.30
CA ILE A 28 -7.91 -2.15 -3.22
C ILE A 28 -8.34 -2.94 -1.99
N ASP A 29 -7.61 -2.77 -0.89
CA ASP A 29 -8.02 -3.32 0.40
C ASP A 29 -7.79 -2.30 1.52
N SER A 30 -8.52 -2.50 2.61
CA SER A 30 -8.26 -1.81 3.86
C SER A 30 -7.07 -2.44 4.59
N GLN A 31 -6.12 -1.63 5.04
CA GLN A 31 -5.03 -2.06 5.92
C GLN A 31 -5.16 -1.37 7.27
N SER A 32 -5.12 -2.14 8.35
CA SER A 32 -5.06 -1.61 9.72
C SER A 32 -3.66 -1.85 10.27
N VAL A 33 -2.95 -0.77 10.59
CA VAL A 33 -1.54 -0.81 10.98
C VAL A 33 -1.40 -0.33 12.41
N ALA A 34 -0.65 -1.05 13.23
CA ALA A 34 -0.34 -0.65 14.60
C ALA A 34 0.41 0.68 14.61
N THR A 35 0.06 1.57 15.53
CA THR A 35 0.71 2.88 15.67
C THR A 35 1.29 3.03 17.07
N THR A 36 2.32 3.87 17.20
CA THR A 36 2.86 4.26 18.51
C THR A 36 1.86 5.16 19.26
N GLU A 37 2.25 5.60 20.45
CA GLU A 37 1.46 6.47 21.31
C GLU A 37 1.29 7.89 20.74
N SER A 38 2.21 8.30 19.85
CA SER A 38 2.24 9.64 19.25
C SER A 38 1.57 9.67 17.85
N GLY A 39 1.11 10.85 17.43
CA GLY A 39 0.67 11.10 16.05
C GLY A 39 -0.84 11.25 15.81
N GLY A 40 -1.63 11.56 16.83
CA GLY A 40 -3.06 11.90 16.67
C GLY A 40 -4.01 10.70 16.74
N PRO A 41 -5.28 10.86 16.30
CA PRO A 41 -6.35 9.87 16.51
C PRO A 41 -5.98 8.45 16.07
N ARG A 42 -6.35 7.45 16.89
CA ARG A 42 -6.19 6.01 16.64
C ARG A 42 -7.37 5.25 17.21
N GLY A 43 -7.67 4.08 16.65
CA GLY A 43 -8.76 3.21 17.09
C GLY A 43 -8.36 1.74 17.10
N THR A 44 -9.28 0.85 17.46
CA THR A 44 -9.05 -0.59 17.38
C THR A 44 -9.89 -1.17 16.25
N ASP A 45 -9.23 -1.78 15.28
CA ASP A 45 -9.88 -2.67 14.32
C ASP A 45 -10.05 -4.04 14.98
N ALA A 46 -11.26 -4.32 15.48
CA ALA A 46 -11.56 -5.54 16.20
C ALA A 46 -11.46 -6.79 15.31
N ALA A 47 -11.82 -6.69 14.03
CA ALA A 47 -11.74 -7.79 13.08
C ALA A 47 -10.29 -8.23 12.85
N LYS A 48 -9.37 -7.27 12.82
CA LYS A 48 -7.93 -7.52 12.66
C LYS A 48 -7.18 -7.64 14.00
N ARG A 49 -7.85 -7.33 15.11
CA ARG A 49 -7.27 -7.23 16.47
C ARG A 49 -6.06 -6.28 16.50
N VAL A 50 -6.14 -5.16 15.77
CA VAL A 50 -5.07 -4.16 15.67
C VAL A 50 -5.52 -2.85 16.31
N LYS A 51 -4.77 -2.35 17.29
CA LYS A 51 -4.90 -0.97 17.78
C LYS A 51 -3.99 -0.07 16.94
N GLY A 52 -4.58 0.81 16.14
CA GLY A 52 -3.84 1.71 15.28
C GLY A 52 -4.71 2.48 14.30
N ARG A 53 -4.26 2.59 13.05
CA ARG A 53 -4.95 3.35 12.00
C ARG A 53 -5.31 2.45 10.84
N LYS A 54 -6.56 2.59 10.40
CA LYS A 54 -7.07 1.97 9.18
C LYS A 54 -6.85 2.92 8.02
N ARG A 55 -6.36 2.40 6.90
CA ARG A 55 -6.17 3.09 5.63
C ARG A 55 -6.63 2.20 4.49
N HIS A 56 -6.89 2.78 3.32
CA HIS A 56 -7.07 2.03 2.08
C HIS A 56 -5.79 2.15 1.26
N ILE A 57 -5.34 1.04 0.68
CA ILE A 57 -4.14 1.00 -0.17
C ILE A 57 -4.52 0.35 -1.49
N VAL A 58 -3.88 0.81 -2.56
CA VAL A 58 -3.98 0.22 -3.88
C VAL A 58 -2.69 -0.50 -4.21
N THR A 59 -2.75 -1.78 -4.56
CA THR A 59 -1.59 -2.56 -5.02
C THR A 59 -1.84 -3.21 -6.37
N ASP A 60 -0.79 -3.61 -7.09
CA ASP A 60 -0.92 -4.51 -8.23
C ASP A 60 -0.98 -6.00 -7.79
N THR A 61 -1.03 -6.91 -8.76
CA THR A 61 -1.01 -8.37 -8.51
C THR A 61 0.32 -8.92 -7.99
N GLY A 62 1.39 -8.11 -7.99
CA GLY A 62 2.67 -8.41 -7.36
C GLY A 62 2.81 -7.81 -5.96
N GLY A 63 1.78 -7.13 -5.44
CA GLY A 63 1.80 -6.46 -4.14
C GLY A 63 2.53 -5.11 -4.13
N LEU A 64 2.87 -4.55 -5.30
CA LEU A 64 3.51 -3.24 -5.39
C LEU A 64 2.48 -2.13 -5.20
N VAL A 65 2.78 -1.16 -4.32
CA VAL A 65 1.87 -0.05 -3.99
C VAL A 65 1.75 0.92 -5.16
N LEU A 66 0.52 1.20 -5.58
CA LEU A 66 0.21 2.15 -6.66
C LEU A 66 -0.24 3.51 -6.11
N GLN A 67 -0.85 3.51 -4.91
CA GLN A 67 -1.33 4.70 -4.19
C GLN A 67 -1.41 4.43 -2.68
#